data_AF-A0A165XSH6-F1
#
_entry.id   AF-A0A165XSH6-F1
#
_cell.length_a   1.000
_cell.length_b   1.000
_cell.length_c   1.000
_cell.angle_alpha   90.00
_cell.angle_beta   90.00
_cell.angle_gamma   90.00
#
_symmetry.space_group_name_H-M   'P 1'
#
loop_
_entity.id
_entity.type
_entity.pdbx_description
1 polymer ?
#
loop_
_entity_poly.entity_id
_entity_poly.type
_entity_poly.pdbx_seq_one_letter_code
_entity_poly.pdbx_strand_id
1 'polypeptide(L)' 'MRYIIGFLRYHGFRVQRRRVMWSLRRVDKLGKTLRERKVIRRRAYHVKRPDALWHVDGHHKLIRWGIVIHGMVDG' A
#
# COMPACT_ATOMS: atom_id res chain seq x y z
N MET A 1 -0.15 -6.16 9.40
CA MET A 1 0.77 -7.20 9.90
C MET A 1 2.00 -6.65 10.59
N ARG A 2 2.80 -5.76 9.98
CA ARG A 2 3.96 -5.14 10.67
C ARG A 2 3.58 -4.44 11.98
N TYR A 3 2.46 -3.70 11.98
CA TYR A 3 1.92 -3.06 13.18
C TYR A 3 1.63 -4.04 14.33
N ILE A 4 0.85 -5.10 14.06
CA ILE A 4 0.46 -6.10 15.08
C ILE A 4 1.68 -6.87 15.62
N ILE A 5 2.62 -7.24 14.76
CA ILE A 5 3.85 -7.91 15.19
C ILE A 5 4.71 -6.95 16.04
N GLY A 6 4.76 -5.67 15.67
CA GLY A 6 5.44 -4.63 16.46
C GLY A 6 4.80 -4.43 17.84
N PHE A 7 3.47 -4.35 17.89
CA PHE A 7 2.69 -4.25 19.11
C PHE A 7 2.94 -5.44 20.05
N LEU A 8 2.87 -6.67 19.53
CA LEU A 8 3.16 -7.88 20.32
C LEU A 8 4.61 -7.86 20.85
N ARG A 9 5.58 -7.45 20.03
CA ARG A 9 6.98 -7.33 20.46
C ARG A 9 7.19 -6.27 21.52
N TYR A 10 6.50 -5.13 21.42
CA TYR A 10 6.54 -4.07 22.42
C TYR A 10 6.05 -4.58 23.79
N HIS A 11 5.02 -5.42 23.80
CA HIS A 11 4.54 -6.12 25.01
C HIS A 11 5.36 -7.38 25.37
N GLY A 12 6.54 -7.59 24.78
CA GLY A 12 7.44 -8.71 25.11
C GLY A 12 7.09 -10.05 24.45
N PHE A 13 6.01 -10.14 23.67
CA PHE A 13 5.60 -11.37 23.01
C PHE A 13 6.38 -11.60 21.70
N ARG A 14 7.23 -12.62 21.70
CA ARG A 14 7.94 -13.10 20.50
C ARG A 14 7.20 -14.28 19.88
N VAL A 15 6.19 -13.97 19.06
CA VAL A 15 5.38 -14.99 18.37
C VAL A 15 5.80 -15.11 16.91
N GLN A 16 5.85 -16.34 16.39
CA GLN A 16 6.11 -16.59 14.98
C GLN A 16 5.05 -15.92 14.10
N ARG A 17 5.49 -15.24 13.03
CA ARG A 17 4.60 -14.54 12.07
C ARG A 17 3.47 -15.43 11.55
N ARG A 18 3.76 -16.71 11.31
CA ARG A 18 2.76 -17.71 10.86
C ARG A 18 1.62 -17.84 11.88
N ARG A 19 1.91 -18.00 13.18
CA ARG A 19 0.88 -18.13 14.23
C ARG A 19 0.02 -16.88 14.37
N VAL A 20 0.62 -15.69 14.26
CA VAL A 20 -0.13 -14.43 14.25
C VAL A 20 -1.07 -14.35 13.04
N MET A 21 -0.64 -14.80 11.85
CA MET A 21 -1.51 -14.87 10.66
C MET A 21 -2.69 -15.79 10.87
N TRP A 22 -2.47 -16.99 11.40
CA TRP A 22 -3.54 -17.95 11.66
C TRP A 22 -4.54 -17.42 12.70
N SER A 23 -4.04 -16.78 13.76
CA SER A 23 -4.92 -16.19 14.77
C SER A 23 -5.76 -15.05 14.19
N LEU A 24 -5.15 -14.14 13.41
CA LEU A 24 -5.88 -13.06 12.76
C LEU A 24 -6.91 -13.58 11.76
N ARG A 25 -6.61 -14.64 11.00
CA ARG A 25 -7.60 -15.26 10.10
C ARG A 25 -8.80 -15.84 10.83
N ARG A 26 -8.62 -16.35 12.05
CA ARG A 26 -9.73 -16.89 12.87
C ARG A 26 -10.57 -15.78 13.48
N VAL A 27 -9.92 -14.75 14.02
CA VAL A 27 -10.58 -13.69 14.79
C VAL A 27 -11.15 -12.60 13.88
N ASP A 28 -10.51 -12.33 12.74
CA ASP A 28 -10.75 -11.13 11.94
C ASP A 28 -11.09 -11.45 10.47
N LYS A 29 -12.34 -11.92 10.24
CA LYS A 29 -12.90 -12.08 8.89
C LYS A 29 -13.11 -10.72 8.20
N LEU A 30 -13.41 -9.67 8.97
CA LEU A 30 -13.65 -8.30 8.49
C LEU A 30 -12.38 -7.58 8.04
N GLY A 31 -11.26 -7.72 8.75
CA GLY A 31 -9.98 -7.15 8.35
C GLY A 31 -9.36 -7.84 7.13
N LYS A 32 -9.76 -9.08 6.84
CA LYS A 32 -9.44 -9.75 5.57
C LYS A 32 -10.18 -9.08 4.41
N THR A 33 -11.50 -8.90 4.52
CA THR A 33 -12.30 -8.23 3.47
C THR A 33 -11.92 -6.75 3.31
N LEU A 34 -11.59 -6.04 4.39
CA LEU A 34 -11.10 -4.66 4.32
C LEU A 34 -9.72 -4.54 3.65
N ARG A 35 -8.85 -5.54 3.81
CA ARG A 35 -7.55 -5.59 3.10
C ARG A 35 -7.71 -5.96 1.64
N GLU A 36 -8.64 -6.85 1.31
CA GLU A 36 -9.01 -7.18 -0.08
C GLU A 36 -9.67 -5.97 -0.77
N ARG A 37 -10.46 -5.17 -0.05
CA ARG A 37 -11.01 -3.89 -0.54
C ARG A 37 -9.95 -2.80 -0.74
N LYS A 38 -8.74 -2.94 -0.17
CA LYS A 38 -7.60 -2.04 -0.37
C LYS A 38 -6.75 -2.38 -1.60
N VAL A 39 -7.24 -3.23 -2.51
CA VAL A 39 -6.66 -3.27 -3.86
C VAL A 39 -6.86 -1.90 -4.48
N ILE A 40 -5.76 -1.25 -4.85
CA ILE A 40 -5.80 0.03 -5.57
C ILE A 40 -6.59 -0.20 -6.85
N ARG A 41 -7.80 0.33 -6.89
CA ARG A 41 -8.68 0.21 -8.06
C ARG A 41 -8.13 1.16 -9.11
N ARG A 42 -7.37 0.61 -10.07
CA ARG A 42 -6.86 1.39 -11.22
C ARG A 42 -8.05 1.92 -12.01
N ARG A 43 -8.08 3.22 -12.27
CA ARG A 43 -9.06 3.86 -13.15
C ARG A 43 -8.52 3.80 -14.57
N ALA A 44 -9.36 3.38 -15.52
CA ALA A 44 -9.12 3.61 -16.93
C ALA A 44 -9.75 4.98 -17.27
N TYR A 45 -8.98 5.84 -17.91
CA TYR A 45 -9.45 7.13 -18.39
C TYR A 45 -9.62 7.05 -19.90
N HIS A 46 -10.67 7.70 -20.40
CA HIS A 46 -10.93 7.85 -21.83
C HIS A 46 -11.12 9.34 -22.09
N VAL A 47 -10.13 9.95 -22.72
CA VAL A 47 -10.17 11.36 -23.11
C VAL A 47 -10.49 11.52 -24.59
N LYS A 48 -11.19 12.60 -24.93
CA LYS A 48 -11.63 12.86 -26.32
C LYS A 48 -10.55 13.46 -27.20
N ARG A 49 -9.48 14.00 -26.62
CA ARG A 49 -8.43 14.78 -27.29
C ARG A 49 -7.08 14.59 -26.59
N PRO A 50 -5.95 14.72 -27.31
CA PRO A 50 -4.64 14.89 -26.70
C PRO A 50 -4.62 16.09 -25.74
N ASP A 51 -3.71 16.06 -24.77
CA ASP A 51 -3.50 17.07 -23.71
C ASP A 51 -4.68 17.26 -22.74
N ALA A 52 -5.72 16.42 -22.82
CA ALA A 52 -6.90 16.54 -21.97
C ALA A 52 -6.72 15.92 -20.57
N LEU A 53 -5.74 15.03 -20.39
CA LEU A 53 -5.41 14.43 -19.11
C LEU A 53 -3.93 14.07 -19.05
N TRP A 54 -3.28 14.45 -17.95
CA TRP A 54 -1.86 14.18 -17.72
C TRP A 54 -1.70 13.32 -16.47
N HIS A 55 -0.94 12.24 -16.62
CA HIS A 55 -0.46 11.42 -15.52
C HIS A 55 0.87 11.96 -15.01
N VAL A 56 0.94 12.27 -13.72
CA VAL A 56 2.16 12.75 -13.06
C VAL A 56 2.48 11.83 -11.89
N ASP A 57 3.70 11.30 -11.85
CA ASP A 57 4.17 10.45 -10.74
C ASP A 57 5.56 10.88 -10.24
N GLY A 58 5.80 10.66 -8.95
CA GLY A 58 7.01 11.07 -8.24
C GLY A 58 7.83 9.88 -7.73
N HIS A 59 9.09 9.79 -8.14
CA HIS A 59 10.04 8.81 -7.65
C HIS A 59 10.86 9.36 -6.48
N HIS A 60 10.47 9.02 -5.25
CA HIS A 60 11.04 9.59 -4.03
C HIS A 60 12.13 8.73 -3.37
N LYS A 61 12.59 7.64 -4.00
CA LYS A 61 13.57 6.73 -3.36
C LYS A 61 14.90 7.43 -3.05
N LEU A 62 15.23 8.49 -3.80
CA LEU A 62 16.46 9.25 -3.65
C LEU A 62 16.33 10.50 -2.76
N ILE A 63 15.19 10.68 -2.08
CA ILE A 63 14.90 11.91 -1.32
C ILE A 63 15.92 12.18 -0.19
N ARG A 64 16.55 11.13 0.37
CA ARG A 64 17.61 11.28 1.39
C ARG A 64 18.87 11.98 0.87
N TRP A 65 19.09 11.99 -0.45
CA TRP A 65 20.17 12.71 -1.11
C TRP A 65 19.69 14.02 -1.75
N GLY A 66 18.45 14.47 -1.43
CA GLY A 66 17.86 15.67 -1.98
C GLY A 66 17.33 15.53 -3.42
N ILE A 67 17.25 14.31 -3.95
CA ILE A 67 16.85 14.07 -5.34
C ILE A 67 15.43 13.49 -5.38
N VAL A 68 14.56 14.12 -6.17
CA VAL A 68 13.23 13.63 -6.50
C VAL A 68 13.03 13.74 -8.01
N ILE A 69 12.59 12.65 -8.64
CA ILE A 69 12.37 12.60 -10.09
C ILE A 69 10.86 12.57 -10.33
N HIS A 70 10.37 13.47 -11.19
CA HIS A 70 8.96 13.49 -11.60
C HIS A 70 8.86 13.07 -13.06
N GLY A 71 7.91 12.18 -13.37
CA GLY A 71 7.57 11.79 -14.74
C GLY A 71 6.16 12.26 -15.08
N MET A 72 5.96 12.75 -16.31
CA MET A 72 4.67 13.25 -16.81
C MET A 72 4.38 12.63 -18.17
N VAL A 73 3.17 12.11 -18.37
CA VAL A 73 2.72 11.47 -19.63
C VAL A 73 1.26 11.86 -19.90
N ASP A 74 0.95 12.25 -21.14
CA ASP A 74 -0.43 12.49 -21.63
C ASP A 74 -1.18 11.15 -21.80
N GLY A 75 -2.45 11.07 -21.38
CA GLY A 75 -3.23 9.81 -21.39
C GLY A 75 -4.63 9.91 -20.84
#